data_AF-K2AKB1-F1
#
_entry.id   AF-K2AKB1-F1
#
_cell.length_a   1.000
_cell.length_b   1.000
_cell.length_c   1.000
_cell.angle_alpha   90.00
_cell.angle_beta   90.00
_cell.angle_gamma   90.00
#
_symmetry.space_group_name_H-M   'P 1'
#
loop_
_entity.id
_entity.type
_entity.pdbx_description
1 polymer ?
#
loop_
_entity_poly.entity_id
_entity_poly.type
_entity_poly.pdbx_seq_one_letter_code
_entity_poly.pdbx_strand_id
1 'polypeptide(L)' 'MDISDASLEQIERQHIIDILKSTGWHKGKAAEILKIDRSTLYRMLKKYNITLKE' A
#
# COMPACT_ATOMS: atom_id res chain seq x y z
N MET A 1 -17.02 16.09 -17.63
CA MET A 1 -17.28 14.89 -16.82
C MET A 1 -15.91 14.40 -16.40
N ASP A 2 -15.50 14.73 -15.17
CA ASP A 2 -14.16 14.46 -14.65
C ASP A 2 -13.91 12.96 -14.63
N ILE A 3 -13.27 12.45 -15.68
CA ILE A 3 -12.61 11.16 -15.63
C ILE A 3 -11.40 11.39 -14.74
N SER A 4 -11.65 11.22 -13.45
CA SER A 4 -10.66 11.03 -12.40
C SER A 4 -9.86 9.78 -12.73
N ASP A 5 -8.95 9.91 -13.70
CA ASP A 5 -7.84 8.99 -13.90
C ASP A 5 -6.98 9.08 -12.65
N ALA A 6 -7.35 8.32 -11.63
CA ALA A 6 -6.46 8.04 -10.52
C ALA A 6 -5.17 7.51 -11.15
N SER A 7 -4.08 8.26 -11.02
CA SER A 7 -2.80 7.84 -11.56
C SER A 7 -2.51 6.41 -11.09
N LEU A 8 -1.77 5.64 -11.89
CA LEU A 8 -1.38 4.29 -11.50
C LEU A 8 -0.74 4.27 -10.09
N GLU A 9 -0.02 5.33 -9.76
CA GLU A 9 0.55 5.58 -8.45
C GLU A 9 -0.51 5.72 -7.33
N GLN A 10 -1.60 6.45 -7.57
CA GLN A 10 -2.69 6.60 -6.61
C GLN A 10 -3.45 5.28 -6.40
N ILE A 11 -3.69 4.53 -7.47
CA ILE A 11 -4.34 3.20 -7.40
C ILE A 11 -3.46 2.24 -6.61
N GLU A 12 -2.16 2.17 -6.92
CA GLU A 12 -1.20 1.32 -6.22
C GLU A 12 -1.12 1.69 -4.73
N ARG A 13 -1.01 3.00 -4.43
CA ARG A 13 -1.00 3.51 -3.05
C ARG A 13 -2.25 3.07 -2.28
N GLN A 14 -3.43 3.23 -2.86
CA GLN A 14 -4.69 2.87 -2.22
C GLN A 14 -4.76 1.36 -1.98
N HIS A 15 -4.36 0.56 -2.96
CA HIS A 15 -4.34 -0.89 -2.84
C HIS A 15 -3.44 -1.36 -1.68
N ILE A 16 -2.24 -0.79 -1.54
CA ILE A 16 -1.33 -1.11 -0.43
C ILE A 16 -1.96 -0.78 0.92
N ILE A 17 -2.65 0.37 1.03
CA ILE A 17 -3.35 0.79 2.25
C ILE A 17 -4.48 -0.19 2.60
N ASP A 18 -5.27 -0.61 1.62
CA ASP A 18 -6.39 -1.51 1.83
C ASP A 18 -5.93 -2.89 2.30
N ILE A 19 -4.86 -3.43 1.72
CA ILE A 19 -4.25 -4.68 2.19
C ILE A 19 -3.69 -4.52 3.60
N LEU A 20 -3.00 -3.41 3.90
CA LEU A 20 -2.52 -3.14 5.25
C LEU A 20 -3.67 -3.10 6.27
N LYS A 21 -4.77 -2.41 5.97
CA LYS A 21 -5.96 -2.38 6.84
C LYS A 21 -6.56 -3.77 7.02
N SER A 22 -6.73 -4.53 5.94
CA SER A 22 -7.31 -5.89 5.99
C SER A 22 -6.48 -6.87 6.83
N THR A 23 -5.17 -6.62 6.92
CA THR A 23 -4.24 -7.41 7.73
C THR A 23 -3.98 -6.82 9.11
N GLY A 24 -4.73 -5.79 9.55
CA GLY A 24 -4.48 -5.13 10.84
C GLY A 24 -3.08 -4.52 10.94
N TRP A 25 -2.57 -3.99 9.83
CA TRP A 25 -1.24 -3.41 9.67
C TRP A 25 -0.07 -4.39 9.85
N HIS A 26 -0.33 -5.70 9.81
CA HIS A 26 0.72 -6.72 9.80
C HIS A 26 1.50 -6.71 8.48
N LYS A 27 2.59 -5.93 8.43
CA LYS A 27 3.43 -5.73 7.23
C LYS A 27 3.90 -7.03 6.57
N GLY A 28 4.22 -8.06 7.36
CA GLY A 28 4.60 -9.38 6.84
C GLY A 28 3.47 -10.03 6.05
N LYS A 29 2.27 -10.12 6.63
CA LYS A 29 1.07 -10.65 5.96
C LYS A 29 0.68 -9.80 4.75
N ALA A 30 0.78 -8.48 4.86
CA ALA A 30 0.51 -7.59 3.73
C ALA A 30 1.48 -7.83 2.55
N ALA A 31 2.77 -8.00 2.83
CA ALA A 31 3.77 -8.33 1.80
C ALA A 31 3.48 -9.68 1.13
N GLU A 32 3.11 -10.69 1.91
CA GLU A 32 2.70 -12.01 1.41
C GLU A 32 1.47 -11.93 0.47
N ILE A 33 0.44 -11.19 0.85
CA ILE A 33 -0.76 -10.98 0.03
C ILE A 33 -0.44 -10.21 -1.25
N LEU A 34 0.39 -9.17 -1.15
CA LEU A 34 0.86 -8.38 -2.30
C LEU A 34 1.87 -9.15 -3.17
N LYS A 35 2.31 -10.35 -2.76
CA LYS A 35 3.32 -11.19 -3.44
C LYS A 35 4.63 -10.44 -3.69
N ILE A 36 5.05 -9.65 -2.72
CA ILE A 36 6.31 -8.91 -2.73
C ILE A 36 7.12 -9.28 -1.48
N ASP A 37 8.41 -9.00 -1.53
CA ASP A 37 9.23 -9.09 -0.33
C ASP A 37 8.94 -7.90 0.62
N ARG A 38 9.32 -8.07 1.89
CA ARG A 38 9.11 -7.04 2.92
C ARG A 38 9.88 -5.76 2.62
N SER A 39 11.07 -5.83 2.01
CA SER A 39 11.88 -4.65 1.70
C SER A 39 11.24 -3.80 0.60
N THR A 40 10.60 -4.44 -0.39
CA THR A 40 9.78 -3.76 -1.40
C THR A 40 8.59 -3.07 -0.76
N LEU A 41 7.87 -3.75 0.15
CA LEU A 41 6.78 -3.11 0.88
C LEU A 41 7.28 -1.88 1.66
N TYR A 42 8.37 -1.99 2.42
CA TYR A 42 8.96 -0.85 3.15
C TYR A 42 9.33 0.31 2.23
N ARG A 43 9.90 0.04 1.04
CA ARG A 43 10.20 1.07 0.05
C ARG A 43 8.94 1.77 -0.46
N MET A 44 7.88 1.02 -0.73
CA MET A 44 6.59 1.58 -1.14
C MET A 44 5.96 2.44 -0.04
N LEU A 45 6.01 2.00 1.23
CA LEU A 45 5.50 2.80 2.35
C LEU A 45 6.24 4.14 2.48
N LYS A 46 7.57 4.12 2.29
CA LYS A 46 8.37 5.36 2.25
C LYS A 46 8.02 6.22 1.05
N LYS A 47 7.93 5.64 -0.15
CA LYS A 47 7.59 6.34 -1.40
C LYS A 47 6.25 7.07 -1.29
N TYR A 48 5.25 6.43 -0.69
CA TYR A 48 3.89 6.94 -0.60
C TYR A 48 3.57 7.67 0.71
N ASN A 49 4.59 7.92 1.54
CA ASN A 49 4.46 8.49 2.89
C ASN A 49 3.32 7.84 3.70
N ILE A 50 3.19 6.51 3.61
CA ILE A 50 2.19 5.76 4.37
C ILE A 50 2.76 5.55 5.78
N THR A 51 2.31 6.39 6.71
CA THR A 51 2.63 6.25 8.13
C THR A 51 1.58 5.39 8.83
N LEU A 52 2.04 4.60 9.80
CA LEU A 52 1.14 3.97 10.75
C LEU A 52 0.59 5.10 11.64
N LYS A 53 -0.70 5.42 11.53
CA LYS A 53 -1.37 6.13 12.61
C LYS A 53 -1.68 5.09 13.67
N GLU A 54 -1.04 5.23 14.83
CA GLU A 54 -1.50 4.65 16.10
C GLU A 54 -2.88 5.22 16.46
#